data_AF-A0A8J3CCA2-F1
#
_entry.id   AF-A0A8J3CCA2-F1
#
_cell.length_a   1.000
_cell.length_b   1.000
_cell.length_c   1.000
_cell.angle_alpha   90.00
_cell.angle_beta   90.00
_cell.angle_gamma   90.00
#
_symmetry.space_group_name_H-M   'P 1'
#
loop_
_entity.id
_entity.type
_entity.pdbx_description
1 polymer ?
#
loop_
_entity_poly.entity_id
_entity_poly.type
_entity_poly.pdbx_seq_one_letter_code
_entity_poly.pdbx_strand_id
1 'polypeptide(L)' 'MNLAAKLRARRAKSRTRRAVARAIDSAATPALRHELMVIAQQQVNSLR' A
#
# COMPACT_ATOMS: atom_id res chain seq x y z
N MET A 1 -18.00 12.23 -15.84
CA MET A 1 -16.77 11.47 -15.48
C MET A 1 -15.57 12.39 -15.55
N ASN A 2 -14.85 12.59 -14.44
CA ASN A 2 -13.77 13.59 -14.36
C ASN A 2 -12.40 12.89 -14.41
N LEU A 3 -11.70 12.96 -15.55
CA LEU A 3 -10.42 12.27 -15.81
C LEU A 3 -9.36 12.58 -14.74
N ALA A 4 -9.39 13.82 -14.22
CA ALA A 4 -8.55 14.28 -13.13
C ALA A 4 -8.79 13.51 -11.82
N ALA A 5 -10.04 13.17 -11.50
CA ALA A 5 -10.36 12.37 -10.32
C ALA A 5 -9.78 10.95 -10.42
N LYS A 6 -9.89 10.33 -11.61
CA LYS A 6 -9.30 9.01 -11.89
C LYS A 6 -7.77 9.03 -11.82
N LEU A 7 -7.14 10.12 -12.26
CA LEU A 7 -5.69 10.30 -12.14
C LEU A 7 -5.25 10.46 -10.68
N ARG A 8 -5.96 11.27 -9.89
CA ARG A 8 -5.68 11.44 -8.46
C ARG A 8 -5.83 10.11 -7.69
N ALA A 9 -6.90 9.36 -7.95
CA ALA A 9 -7.12 8.05 -7.35
C ALA A 9 -5.98 7.07 -7.67
N ARG A 10 -5.49 7.05 -8.92
CA ARG A 10 -4.33 6.24 -9.32
C ARG A 10 -3.04 6.66 -8.62
N ARG A 11 -2.76 7.97 -8.52
CA ARG A 11 -1.58 8.48 -7.83
C ARG A 11 -1.62 8.17 -6.33
N ALA A 12 -2.78 8.32 -5.69
CA ALA A 12 -2.96 7.95 -4.29
C ALA A 12 -2.65 6.46 -4.08
N LYS A 13 -3.23 5.57 -4.90
CA LYS A 13 -2.96 4.13 -4.86
C LYS A 13 -1.47 3.79 -5.03
N SER A 14 -0.80 4.46 -5.97
CA SER A 14 0.64 4.27 -6.20
C SER A 14 1.49 4.74 -5.01
N ARG A 15 1.14 5.87 -4.38
CA ARG A 15 1.82 6.37 -3.18
C ARG A 15 1.66 5.41 -2.00
N THR A 16 0.45 4.93 -1.74
CA THR A 16 0.19 3.96 -0.67
C THR A 16 0.99 2.69 -0.88
N ARG A 17 1.00 2.12 -2.09
CA ARG A 17 1.82 0.94 -2.42
C ARG A 17 3.31 1.17 -2.18
N ARG A 18 3.84 2.33 -2.57
CA ARG A 18 5.26 2.67 -2.35
C ARG A 18 5.60 2.83 -0.88
N ALA A 19 4.72 3.44 -0.09
CA ALA A 19 4.93 3.61 1.35
C ALA A 19 4.95 2.26 2.07
N VAL A 20 3.99 1.38 1.74
CA VAL A 20 3.92 0.03 2.29
C VAL A 20 5.15 -0.80 1.92
N ALA A 21 5.56 -0.79 0.64
CA ALA A 21 6.77 -1.50 0.21
C ALA A 21 8.01 -1.02 0.98
N ARG A 22 8.19 0.31 1.11
CA ARG A 22 9.30 0.88 1.90
C ARG A 22 9.25 0.45 3.35
N ALA A 23 8.07 0.43 3.98
CA ALA A 23 7.94 0.02 5.38
C ALA A 23 8.32 -1.46 5.57
N ILE A 24 7.94 -2.33 4.62
CA ILE A 24 8.31 -3.75 4.62
C ILE A 24 9.83 -3.91 4.47
N ASP A 25 10.44 -3.15 3.56
CA ASP A 25 11.88 -3.20 3.29
C ASP A 25 12.70 -2.64 4.46
N SER A 26 12.20 -1.61 5.15
CA SER A 26 12.85 -0.98 6.31
C SER A 26 12.48 -1.61 7.65
N ALA A 27 11.79 -2.76 7.66
CA ALA A 27 11.34 -3.38 8.89
C ALA A 27 12.53 -3.84 9.75
N ALA A 28 12.57 -3.40 11.00
CA ALA A 28 13.68 -3.68 11.91
C ALA A 28 13.80 -5.17 12.29
N THR A 29 12.69 -5.92 12.22
CA THR A 29 12.66 -7.35 12.56
C THR A 29 11.87 -8.16 11.52
N PRO A 30 12.18 -9.46 11.37
CA PRO A 30 11.40 -10.35 10.51
C PRO A 30 9.91 -10.44 10.90
N ALA A 31 9.61 -10.38 12.20
CA ALA A 31 8.24 -10.38 12.70
C ALA A 31 7.47 -9.13 12.24
N LEU A 32 8.05 -7.94 12.39
CA LEU A 32 7.45 -6.69 11.92
C LEU A 32 7.24 -6.69 10.40
N ARG A 33 8.21 -7.23 9.64
CA ARG A 33 8.07 -7.40 8.19
C ARG A 33 6.85 -8.24 7.84
N HIS A 34 6.65 -9.34 8.57
CA HIS A 34 5.51 -10.24 8.36
C HIS A 34 4.18 -9.55 8.67
N GLU A 35 4.08 -8.83 9.79
CA GLU A 35 2.88 -8.07 10.13
C GLU A 35 2.55 -7.00 9.09
N LEU A 36 3.55 -6.26 8.61
CA LEU A 36 3.37 -5.28 7.54
C LEU A 36 2.92 -5.92 6.22
N MET A 37 3.39 -7.13 5.89
CA MET A 37 2.90 -7.88 4.73
C MET A 37 1.43 -8.30 4.89
N VAL A 38 1.03 -8.75 6.07
CA VAL A 38 -0.37 -9.13 6.37
C VAL A 38 -1.28 -7.90 6.24
N ILE A 39 -0.89 -6.77 6.82
CA ILE A 39 -1.63 -5.50 6.72
C ILE A 39 -1.74 -5.04 5.26
N ALA A 40 -0.65 -5.14 4.49
CA ALA A 40 -0.64 -4.82 3.07
C ALA A 40 -1.62 -5.69 2.27
N GLN A 41 -1.66 -6.99 2.56
CA GLN A 41 -2.56 -7.94 1.92
C GLN A 41 -4.02 -7.63 2.23
N GLN A 42 -4.34 -7.26 3.47
CA GLN A 42 -5.69 -6.86 3.88
C GLN A 42 -6.15 -5.58 3.15
N GLN A 43 -5.27 -4.59 2.99
CA GLN A 43 -5.58 -3.37 2.22
C GLN A 43 -5.89 -3.65 0.74
N VAL A 44 -5.27 -4.66 0.13
CA VAL A 44 -5.58 -5.05 -1.26
C VAL A 44 -6.94 -5.73 -1.33
N ASN A 45 -7.29 -6.53 -0.32
CA ASN A 45 -8.55 -7.27 -0.30
C ASN A 45 -9.76 -6.37 -0.02
N SER A 46 -9.62 -5.34 0.82
CA SER A 46 -10.70 -4.38 1.12
C SER A 46 -11.01 -3.40 -0.03
N LEU A 47 -10.14 -3.35 -1.05
CA LEU A 47 -10.30 -2.51 -2.24
C LEU A 47 -10.89 -3.28 -3.44
N ARG A 48 -11.30 -4.54 -3.27
CA ARG A 48 -12.05 -5.34 -4.25
C ARG A 48 -13.53 -5.29 -3.93
#